data_AF-A0A9D6P1K9-F1
#
_entry.id   AF-A0A9D6P1K9-F1
#
_cell.length_a   1.000
_cell.length_b   1.000
_cell.length_c   1.000
_cell.angle_alpha   90.00
_cell.angle_beta   90.00
_cell.angle_gamma   90.00
#
_symmetry.space_group_name_H-M   'P 1'
#
loop_
_entity.id
_entity.type
_entity.pdbx_description
1 polymer ?
#
loop_
_entity_poly.entity_id
_entity_poly.type
_entity_poly.pdbx_seq_one_letter_code
_entity_poly.pdbx_strand_id
1 'polypeptide(L)'
;TCQRGGHIPGAASIPWGKACNEDGTFKSVEELRQLYGAAGITGEKPVVAYCRIGERSSHTWFVLKYLLNFQNVKNYDGSWTEWGNLVAAPVEKP
;
A
#
# COMPACT_ATOMS: atom_id res chain seq x y z
N THR A 1 7.51 3.96 18.07
CA THR A 1 8.71 3.48 17.34
C THR A 1 8.55 1.99 17.04
N CYS A 2 9.19 1.47 15.99
CA CYS A 2 9.13 0.05 15.61
C CYS A 2 10.47 -0.62 15.90
N GLN A 3 10.46 -1.81 16.50
CA GLN A 3 11.68 -2.52 16.91
C GLN A 3 12.36 -3.30 15.77
N ARG A 4 11.61 -3.65 14.72
CA ARG A 4 12.11 -4.44 13.58
C ARG A 4 12.00 -3.65 12.28
N GLY A 5 13.07 -3.68 11.49
CA GLY A 5 13.09 -3.21 10.10
C GLY A 5 12.75 -4.35 9.14
N GLY A 6 12.13 -4.01 7.99
CA GLY A 6 11.69 -4.96 6.97
C GLY A 6 10.31 -4.60 6.43
N HIS A 7 9.64 -5.58 5.82
CA HIS A 7 8.27 -5.48 5.34
C HIS A 7 7.51 -6.80 5.59
N ILE A 8 6.18 -6.78 5.41
CA ILE A 8 5.37 -7.99 5.48
C ILE A 8 5.77 -8.89 4.30
N PRO A 9 5.92 -10.21 4.49
CA PRO A 9 6.31 -11.11 3.41
C PRO A 9 5.43 -10.99 2.17
N GLY A 10 6.05 -10.91 0.99
CA GLY A 10 5.35 -10.75 -0.29
C GLY A 10 4.73 -9.37 -0.54
N ALA A 11 4.96 -8.38 0.32
CA ALA A 11 4.48 -7.01 0.10
C ALA A 11 5.26 -6.31 -1.01
N ALA A 12 4.54 -5.59 -1.88
CA ALA A 12 5.13 -4.71 -2.88
C ALA A 12 5.32 -3.29 -2.33
N SER A 13 6.49 -2.70 -2.54
CA SER A 13 6.80 -1.33 -2.10
C SER A 13 6.44 -0.30 -3.17
N ILE A 14 5.34 0.43 -2.96
CA ILE A 14 4.90 1.53 -3.82
C ILE A 14 4.75 2.78 -2.95
N PRO A 15 5.69 3.74 -3.01
CA PRO A 15 5.56 5.01 -2.31
C PRO A 15 4.30 5.75 -2.74
N TRP A 16 3.46 6.18 -1.79
CA TRP A 16 2.17 6.82 -2.05
C TRP A 16 2.25 8.02 -3.01
N GLY A 17 3.33 8.81 -2.93
CA GLY A 17 3.55 9.97 -3.80
C GLY A 17 3.69 9.64 -5.28
N LYS A 18 3.99 8.39 -5.65
CA LYS A 18 4.01 7.96 -7.06
C LYS A 18 2.63 7.98 -7.71
N ALA A 19 1.55 7.97 -6.92
CA ALA A 19 0.18 8.08 -7.41
C ALA A 19 -0.27 9.53 -7.65
N CYS A 20 0.59 10.52 -7.35
CA CYS A 20 0.32 11.93 -7.52
C CYS A 20 1.16 12.52 -8.66
N ASN A 21 0.65 13.57 -9.29
CA ASN A 21 1.40 14.48 -10.15
C ASN A 21 2.15 15.52 -9.31
N GLU A 22 3.04 16.29 -9.95
CA GLU A 22 3.83 17.34 -9.29
C GLU A 22 2.96 18.46 -8.71
N ASP A 23 1.78 18.71 -9.28
CA ASP A 23 0.81 19.68 -8.80
C ASP A 23 -0.06 19.16 -7.64
N GLY A 24 0.17 17.93 -7.19
CA GLY A 24 -0.57 17.28 -6.10
C GLY A 24 -1.89 16.61 -6.53
N THR A 25 -2.27 16.67 -7.81
CA THR A 25 -3.43 15.94 -8.32
C THR A 25 -3.14 14.44 -8.43
N PHE A 26 -4.19 13.61 -8.48
CA PHE A 26 -4.01 12.19 -8.78
C PHE A 26 -3.56 12.00 -10.24
N LYS A 27 -2.73 10.99 -10.46
CA LYS A 27 -2.44 10.49 -11.81
C LYS A 27 -3.70 9.97 -12.51
N SER A 28 -3.64 9.91 -13.83
CA SER A 28 -4.71 9.32 -14.64
C SER A 28 -4.95 7.85 -14.26
N VAL A 29 -6.16 7.34 -14.51
CA VAL A 29 -6.52 5.95 -14.22
C VAL A 29 -5.58 4.99 -14.95
N GLU A 30 -5.20 5.31 -16.19
CA GLU A 30 -4.28 4.53 -17.02
C GLU A 30 -2.89 4.45 -16.38
N GLU A 31 -2.31 5.58 -15.98
CA GLU A 31 -1.01 5.60 -15.29
C GLU A 31 -1.05 4.85 -13.96
N LEU A 32 -2.13 5.01 -13.20
CA LEU A 32 -2.32 4.31 -11.95
C LEU A 32 -2.42 2.79 -12.17
N ARG A 33 -3.17 2.33 -13.17
CA ARG A 33 -3.24 0.90 -13.54
C ARG A 33 -1.87 0.34 -13.92
N GLN A 34 -1.06 1.10 -14.65
CA GLN A 34 0.30 0.69 -14.99
C GLN A 34 1.20 0.62 -13.74
N LEU A 35 1.14 1.64 -12.87
CA LEU A 35 1.93 1.72 -11.65
C LEU A 35 1.68 0.52 -10.73
N TYR A 36 0.41 0.21 -10.44
CA TYR A 36 0.04 -0.91 -9.57
C TYR A 36 0.16 -2.25 -10.29
N GLY A 37 -0.14 -2.31 -11.58
CA GLY A 37 -0.02 -3.51 -12.41
C GLY A 37 1.42 -4.00 -12.55
N ALA A 38 2.39 -3.09 -12.64
CA ALA A 38 3.83 -3.43 -12.63
C ALA A 38 4.27 -4.14 -11.34
N ALA A 39 3.52 -3.97 -10.25
CA ALA A 39 3.73 -4.66 -8.98
C ALA A 39 2.82 -5.89 -8.79
N GLY A 40 2.09 -6.31 -9.83
CA GLY A 40 1.16 -7.44 -9.78
C GLY A 40 -0.18 -7.14 -9.09
N ILE A 41 -0.50 -5.87 -8.86
CA ILE A 41 -1.74 -5.45 -8.19
C ILE A 41 -2.78 -5.07 -9.25
N THR A 42 -3.57 -6.06 -9.68
CA THR A 42 -4.55 -5.92 -10.78
C THR A 42 -6.00 -5.78 -10.32
N GLY A 43 -6.27 -5.98 -9.03
CA GLY A 43 -7.63 -5.98 -8.47
C GLY A 43 -8.36 -7.33 -8.50
N GLU A 44 -7.73 -8.37 -9.08
CA GLU A 44 -8.26 -9.75 -9.09
C GLU A 44 -8.18 -10.42 -7.72
N LYS A 45 -7.16 -10.06 -6.92
CA LYS A 45 -6.94 -10.57 -5.58
C LYS A 45 -7.26 -9.50 -4.54
N PRO A 46 -7.64 -9.88 -3.31
CA PRO A 46 -7.76 -8.93 -2.20
C PRO A 46 -6.45 -8.18 -1.98
N VAL A 47 -6.54 -6.86 -1.81
CA VAL A 47 -5.38 -5.98 -1.59
C VAL A 47 -5.47 -5.36 -0.20
N VAL A 48 -4.36 -5.35 0.52
CA VAL A 48 -4.22 -4.65 1.80
C VAL A 48 -3.15 -3.58 1.66
N ALA A 49 -3.54 -2.32 1.85
CA ALA A 49 -2.63 -1.20 1.92
C ALA A 49 -2.19 -0.97 3.37
N TYR A 50 -0.90 -0.75 3.61
CA TYR A 50 -0.37 -0.40 4.92
C TYR A 50 0.81 0.57 4.76
N CYS A 51 1.10 1.34 5.81
CA CYS A 51 2.24 2.24 5.85
C CYS A 51 2.95 2.14 7.20
N ARG A 52 3.15 3.27 7.90
CA ARG A 52 3.61 3.31 9.28
C ARG A 52 2.46 3.32 10.28
N ILE A 53 1.45 4.16 10.08
CA ILE A 53 0.33 4.42 11.02
C ILE A 53 -1.03 4.63 10.30
N GLY A 54 -1.25 3.99 9.16
CA GLY A 54 -2.50 4.14 8.41
C GLY A 54 -2.66 5.42 7.56
N GLU A 55 -2.01 6.53 7.91
CA GLU A 55 -2.23 7.85 7.27
C GLU A 55 -1.99 7.85 5.74
N ARG A 56 -0.84 7.33 5.32
CA ARG A 56 -0.41 7.29 3.91
C ARG A 56 -1.03 6.12 3.16
N SER A 57 -1.39 5.06 3.87
CA SER A 57 -2.06 3.91 3.26
C SER A 57 -3.53 4.18 2.99
N SER A 58 -4.17 5.11 3.71
CA SER A 58 -5.50 5.63 3.35
C SER A 58 -5.52 6.25 1.95
N HIS A 59 -4.47 6.98 1.57
CA HIS A 59 -4.33 7.56 0.24
C HIS A 59 -4.28 6.48 -0.84
N THR A 60 -3.38 5.51 -0.69
CA THR A 60 -3.28 4.37 -1.62
C THR A 60 -4.57 3.53 -1.64
N TRP A 61 -5.19 3.29 -0.49
CA TRP A 61 -6.48 2.59 -0.39
C TRP A 61 -7.57 3.31 -1.19
N PHE A 62 -7.66 4.63 -1.08
CA PHE A 62 -8.62 5.44 -1.84
C PHE A 62 -8.40 5.29 -3.35
N VAL A 63 -7.16 5.42 -3.80
CA VAL A 63 -6.78 5.26 -5.21
C VAL A 63 -7.22 3.89 -5.74
N LEU A 64 -6.87 2.81 -5.04
CA LEU A 64 -7.21 1.46 -5.46
C LEU A 64 -8.73 1.20 -5.43
N LYS A 65 -9.40 1.61 -4.36
CA LYS A 65 -10.82 1.34 -4.13
C LYS A 65 -11.72 2.17 -5.05
N TYR A 66 -11.49 3.48 -5.15
CA TYR A 66 -12.41 4.41 -5.79
C TYR A 66 -11.97 4.82 -7.18
N LEU A 67 -10.67 5.07 -7.42
CA LEU A 67 -10.20 5.49 -8.75
C LEU A 67 -10.02 4.30 -9.68
N LEU A 68 -9.50 3.18 -9.18
CA LEU A 68 -9.30 1.95 -9.96
C LEU A 68 -10.45 0.95 -9.84
N ASN A 69 -11.42 1.24 -8.98
CA ASN A 69 -12.62 0.44 -8.75
C ASN A 69 -12.33 -1.00 -8.30
N PHE A 70 -11.28 -1.22 -7.52
CA PHE A 70 -10.99 -2.54 -6.97
C PHE A 70 -11.98 -2.88 -5.86
N GLN A 71 -12.61 -4.05 -5.95
CA GLN A 71 -13.73 -4.37 -5.06
C GLN A 71 -13.27 -4.78 -3.65
N ASN A 72 -12.10 -5.43 -3.52
CA ASN A 72 -11.63 -5.96 -2.25
C ASN A 72 -10.30 -5.31 -1.83
N VAL A 73 -10.39 -4.07 -1.32
CA VAL A 73 -9.24 -3.31 -0.81
C VAL A 73 -9.50 -2.93 0.64
N LYS A 74 -8.53 -3.25 1.52
CA LYS A 74 -8.55 -2.88 2.94
C LYS A 74 -7.39 -1.96 3.27
N ASN A 75 -7.60 -1.05 4.21
CA ASN A 75 -6.52 -0.28 4.83
C ASN A 75 -6.20 -0.92 6.18
N TYR A 76 -4.94 -1.28 6.40
CA TYR A 76 -4.45 -1.78 7.69
C TYR A 76 -3.85 -0.63 8.48
N ASP A 77 -4.65 -0.09 9.39
CA ASP A 77 -4.36 1.12 10.18
C ASP A 77 -3.22 0.91 11.19
N GLY A 78 -3.17 -0.26 11.86
CA GLY A 78 -2.07 -0.62 12.75
C GLY A 78 -0.70 -0.60 12.06
N SER A 79 -0.69 -0.92 10.76
CA SER A 79 0.44 -0.70 9.85
C SER A 79 1.77 -1.26 10.41
N TRP A 80 2.92 -0.71 10.00
CA TRP A 80 4.21 -1.19 10.48
C TRP A 80 4.48 -0.91 11.96
N THR A 81 3.83 0.10 12.57
CA THR A 81 3.98 0.32 14.01
C THR A 81 3.43 -0.82 14.85
N GLU A 82 2.36 -1.46 14.40
CA GLU A 82 1.84 -2.67 15.02
C GLU A 82 2.67 -3.88 14.58
N TRP A 83 2.71 -4.16 13.27
CA TRP A 83 3.34 -5.39 12.75
C TRP A 83 4.81 -5.52 13.14
N GLY A 84 5.57 -4.42 13.06
CA GLY A 84 6.98 -4.39 13.43
C GLY A 84 7.25 -4.71 14.91
N ASN A 85 6.23 -4.61 15.77
CA ASN A 85 6.31 -4.89 17.21
C ASN A 85 5.59 -6.19 17.63
N LEU A 86 4.84 -6.85 16.73
CA LEU A 86 4.18 -8.13 17.04
C LEU A 86 5.18 -9.26 17.26
N VAL A 87 5.07 -9.96 18.39
CA VAL A 87 5.91 -11.13 18.69
C VAL A 87 5.71 -12.20 17.61
N ALA A 88 6.83 -12.71 17.08
CA ALA A 88 6.87 -13.77 16.07
C ALA A 88 6.13 -13.49 14.73
N ALA A 89 5.66 -12.27 14.48
CA ALA A 89 5.12 -11.94 13.17
C ALA A 89 6.23 -12.04 12.10
N PRO A 90 5.97 -12.64 10.93
CA PRO A 90 6.98 -12.84 9.91
C PRO A 90 7.36 -11.50 9.27
N VAL A 91 8.65 -11.34 8.97
CA VAL A 91 9.22 -10.13 8.40
C VAL A 91 10.23 -10.53 7.34
N GLU A 92 10.07 -10.00 6.13
CA GLU A 92 11.08 -10.06 5.08
C GLU A 92 11.99 -8.82 5.16
N LYS A 93 13.29 -9.04 4.99
CA LYS A 93 14.29 -7.98 4.87
C LYS A 93 14.74 -7.92 3.41
N PRO A 94 14.98 -6.71 2.88
CA PRO A 94 15.57 -6.56 1.55
C PRO A 94 16.98 -7.16 1.47
#